data_AF-A2BJH4-F1
#
_entry.id   AF-A2BJH4-F1
#
_cell.length_a   1.000
_cell.length_b   1.000
_cell.length_c   1.000
_cell.angle_alpha   90.00
_cell.angle_beta   90.00
_cell.angle_gamma   90.00
#
_symmetry.space_group_name_H-M   'P 1'
#
loop_
_entity.id
_entity.type
_entity.pdbx_description
1 polymer ?
#
loop_
_entity_poly.entity_id
_entity_poly.type
_entity_poly.pdbx_seq_one_letter_code
_entity_poly.pdbx_strand_id
1 'polypeptide(L)'
;MTSYGLGGLEIRVEGVEGLDSLLAPLALGGIVFALILALIVLLAYLVARVASMFRFDSHEYTVDMPVEKARRRLGDLLRFRGLNVVEEGGRIVVDDIIRIVLTLRGEESGETRIFYYAEAKTWLVVAAILLLIIHVALSLAVGLIAYLKYDDARKAVRAALSELGTRQVY
;
A
#
# COMPACT_ATOMS: atom_id res chain seq x y z
N MET A 1 -25.35 -18.40 -56.10
CA MET A 1 -24.42 -18.79 -57.18
C MET A 1 -23.76 -17.53 -57.70
N THR A 2 -22.53 -17.30 -57.26
CA THR A 2 -21.51 -16.51 -57.96
C THR A 2 -20.20 -16.98 -57.36
N SER A 3 -19.58 -17.94 -58.05
CA SER A 3 -18.25 -18.44 -57.75
C SER A 3 -17.25 -17.68 -58.61
N TYR A 4 -16.12 -17.32 -57.99
CA TYR A 4 -14.86 -17.19 -58.70
C TYR A 4 -13.92 -18.19 -58.06
N GLY A 5 -13.53 -19.21 -58.81
CA GLY A 5 -12.58 -20.21 -58.37
C GLY A 5 -11.17 -19.80 -58.77
N LEU A 6 -10.23 -19.88 -57.84
CA LEU A 6 -8.82 -20.22 -58.09
C LEU A 6 -8.17 -20.59 -56.75
N GLY A 7 -7.76 -21.85 -56.62
CA GLY A 7 -6.77 -22.29 -55.63
C GLY A 7 -7.33 -22.52 -54.22
N GLY A 8 -7.66 -23.77 -53.92
CA GLY A 8 -8.14 -24.20 -52.61
C GLY A 8 -7.19 -23.81 -51.47
N LEU A 9 -7.66 -22.86 -50.65
CA LEU A 9 -7.53 -22.87 -49.20
C LEU A 9 -8.53 -21.83 -48.65
N GLU A 10 -9.79 -22.20 -48.49
CA GLU A 10 -10.65 -21.46 -47.55
C GLU A 10 -10.16 -21.82 -46.15
N ILE A 11 -9.28 -20.99 -45.59
CA ILE A 11 -9.13 -20.95 -44.14
C ILE A 11 -10.41 -20.29 -43.63
N ARG A 12 -11.44 -21.10 -43.37
CA ARG A 12 -12.45 -20.74 -42.38
C ARG A 12 -11.71 -20.58 -41.08
N VAL A 13 -11.37 -19.34 -40.73
CA VAL A 13 -11.18 -18.98 -39.33
C VAL A 13 -12.57 -19.07 -38.73
N GLU A 14 -12.98 -20.29 -38.35
CA GLU A 14 -14.02 -20.46 -37.35
C GLU A 14 -13.50 -19.71 -36.13
N GLY A 15 -14.07 -18.52 -35.93
CA GLY A 15 -13.85 -17.75 -34.73
C GLY A 15 -14.10 -18.70 -33.58
N VAL A 16 -13.07 -18.91 -32.77
CA VAL A 16 -13.17 -19.73 -31.57
C VAL A 16 -14.00 -18.91 -30.58
N GLU A 17 -15.32 -18.87 -30.78
CA GLU A 17 -16.29 -18.16 -29.91
C GLU A 17 -16.24 -18.66 -28.45
N GLY A 18 -15.52 -19.77 -28.20
CA GLY A 18 -15.24 -20.31 -26.87
C GLY A 18 -13.92 -19.84 -26.22
N LEU A 19 -12.92 -19.36 -26.97
CA LEU A 19 -11.62 -18.98 -26.37
C LEU A 19 -11.68 -17.58 -25.78
N ASP A 20 -12.31 -16.64 -26.50
CA ASP A 20 -12.46 -15.26 -26.03
C ASP A 20 -13.37 -15.17 -24.79
N SER A 21 -14.37 -16.05 -24.68
CA SER A 21 -15.30 -16.12 -23.55
C SER A 21 -14.71 -16.80 -22.30
N LEU A 22 -13.69 -17.65 -22.44
CA LEU A 22 -12.92 -18.24 -21.33
C LEU A 22 -11.73 -17.38 -20.91
N LEU A 23 -11.10 -16.68 -21.86
CA LEU A 23 -9.98 -15.78 -21.59
C LEU A 23 -10.41 -14.50 -20.88
N ALA A 24 -11.61 -13.96 -21.16
CA ALA A 24 -12.10 -12.75 -20.47
C ALA A 24 -12.23 -12.90 -18.93
N PRO A 25 -12.85 -13.95 -18.36
CA PRO A 25 -12.93 -14.13 -16.91
C PRO A 25 -11.59 -14.55 -16.26
N LEU A 26 -10.74 -15.30 -16.97
CA LEU A 26 -9.37 -15.62 -16.51
C LEU A 26 -8.46 -14.39 -16.53
N ALA A 27 -8.60 -13.52 -17.53
CA ALA A 27 -7.92 -12.24 -17.61
C ALA A 27 -8.43 -11.27 -16.55
N LEU A 28 -9.74 -11.18 -16.32
CA LEU A 28 -10.31 -10.36 -15.23
C LEU A 28 -9.87 -10.87 -13.84
N GLY A 29 -9.91 -12.18 -13.60
CA GLY A 29 -9.41 -12.79 -12.36
C GLY A 29 -7.91 -12.57 -12.16
N GLY A 30 -7.12 -12.71 -13.22
CA GLY A 30 -5.67 -12.45 -13.21
C GLY A 30 -5.33 -10.97 -13.00
N ILE A 31 -6.08 -10.05 -13.62
CA ILE A 31 -5.92 -8.60 -13.44
C ILE A 31 -6.31 -8.19 -12.02
N VAL A 32 -7.43 -8.71 -11.49
CA VAL A 32 -7.84 -8.45 -10.10
C VAL A 32 -6.78 -8.98 -9.12
N PHE A 33 -6.27 -10.19 -9.34
CA PHE A 33 -5.19 -10.75 -8.51
C PHE A 33 -3.91 -9.91 -8.59
N ALA A 34 -3.50 -9.49 -9.78
CA ALA A 34 -2.33 -8.63 -9.98
C ALA A 34 -2.50 -7.25 -9.33
N LEU A 35 -3.69 -6.65 -9.38
CA LEU A 35 -4.00 -5.38 -8.71
C LEU A 35 -3.97 -5.50 -7.19
N ILE A 36 -4.49 -6.59 -6.63
CA ILE A 36 -4.41 -6.89 -5.19
C ILE A 36 -2.94 -7.02 -4.75
N LEU A 37 -2.14 -7.78 -5.50
CA LEU A 37 -0.72 -7.98 -5.21
C LEU A 37 0.08 -6.68 -5.34
N ALA A 38 -0.18 -5.89 -6.38
CA ALA A 38 0.43 -4.59 -6.57
C ALA A 38 0.08 -3.63 -5.43
N LEU A 39 -1.16 -3.65 -4.91
CA LEU A 39 -1.54 -2.80 -3.79
C LEU A 39 -0.88 -3.23 -2.48
N ILE A 40 -0.72 -4.54 -2.23
CA ILE A 40 0.02 -5.05 -1.08
C ILE A 40 1.48 -4.59 -1.13
N VAL A 41 2.12 -4.69 -2.31
CA VAL A 41 3.50 -4.23 -2.51
C VAL A 41 3.60 -2.71 -2.33
N LEU A 42 2.62 -1.95 -2.83
CA LEU A 42 2.56 -0.50 -2.65
C LEU A 42 2.39 -0.11 -1.18
N LEU A 43 1.52 -0.80 -0.45
CA LEU A 43 1.31 -0.61 1.00
C LEU A 43 2.57 -0.98 1.79
N ALA A 44 3.20 -2.11 1.49
CA ALA A 44 4.46 -2.51 2.12
C ALA A 44 5.58 -1.51 1.83
N TYR A 45 5.66 -1.01 0.59
CA TYR A 45 6.57 0.07 0.23
C TYR A 45 6.28 1.36 1.00
N LEU A 46 5.00 1.76 1.11
CA LEU A 46 4.61 2.95 1.85
C LEU A 46 4.96 2.83 3.33
N VAL A 47 4.65 1.68 3.96
CA VAL A 47 5.02 1.39 5.35
C VAL A 47 6.54 1.41 5.52
N ALA A 48 7.29 0.79 4.61
CA ALA A 48 8.75 0.79 4.64
C ALA A 48 9.34 2.19 4.43
N ARG A 49 8.73 3.02 3.57
CA ARG A 49 9.14 4.40 3.28
C ARG A 49 8.84 5.32 4.45
N VAL A 50 7.68 5.16 5.07
CA VAL A 50 7.28 5.87 6.28
C VAL A 50 8.22 5.47 7.43
N ALA A 51 8.43 4.17 7.65
CA ALA A 51 9.39 3.66 8.64
C ALA A 51 10.84 4.11 8.37
N SER A 52 11.26 4.21 7.11
CA SER A 52 12.60 4.70 6.77
C SER A 52 12.74 6.21 6.95
N MET A 53 11.72 7.02 6.62
CA MET A 53 11.71 8.45 6.95
C MET A 53 11.89 8.67 8.47
N PHE A 54 11.32 7.81 9.31
CA PHE A 54 11.49 7.92 10.76
C PHE A 54 12.85 7.42 11.29
N ARG A 55 13.49 6.43 10.64
CA ARG A 55 14.81 5.91 11.07
C ARG A 55 16.00 6.75 10.63
N PHE A 56 15.84 7.61 9.61
CA PHE A 56 16.96 8.34 9.00
C PHE A 56 16.92 9.85 9.18
N ASP A 57 15.84 10.44 9.69
CA ASP A 57 15.77 11.89 9.93
C ASP A 57 16.13 12.24 11.38
N SER A 58 17.34 11.84 11.79
CA SER A 58 17.93 12.25 13.05
C SER A 58 19.22 13.01 12.79
N HIS A 59 19.32 14.24 13.30
CA HIS A 59 20.55 15.00 13.19
C HIS A 59 20.95 15.58 14.54
N GLU A 60 22.26 15.75 14.67
CA GLU A 60 22.89 16.38 15.82
C GLU A 60 23.45 17.73 15.36
N TYR A 61 23.11 18.78 16.09
CA TYR A 61 23.63 20.12 15.89
C TYR A 61 24.33 20.61 17.16
N THR A 62 25.39 21.37 17.00
CA THR A 62 26.09 22.01 18.12
C THR A 62 25.82 23.51 18.09
N VAL A 63 25.61 24.10 19.26
CA VAL A 63 25.34 25.53 19.40
C VAL A 63 26.16 26.10 20.57
N ASP A 64 26.86 27.20 20.33
CA ASP A 64 27.68 27.89 21.34
C ASP A 64 26.80 28.70 22.29
N MET A 65 26.13 27.99 23.18
CA MET A 65 25.09 28.54 24.03
C MET A 65 24.86 27.64 25.24
N PRO A 66 24.65 28.18 26.45
CA PRO A 66 24.22 27.37 27.60
C PRO A 66 22.89 26.68 27.35
N VAL A 67 22.76 25.42 27.79
CA VAL A 67 21.62 24.53 27.49
C VAL A 67 20.25 25.16 27.77
N GLU A 68 20.12 25.90 28.87
CA GLU A 68 18.84 26.49 29.27
C GLU A 68 18.44 27.67 28.37
N LYS A 69 19.42 28.44 27.90
CA LYS A 69 19.21 29.52 26.95
C LYS A 69 18.90 28.96 25.56
N ALA A 70 19.58 27.87 25.16
CA ALA A 70 19.31 27.18 23.91
C ALA A 70 17.90 26.61 23.88
N ARG A 71 17.48 25.96 24.98
CA ARG A 71 16.14 25.39 25.11
C ARG A 71 15.06 26.46 24.94
N ARG A 72 15.11 27.54 25.71
CA ARG A 72 14.12 28.63 25.62
C ARG A 72 14.06 29.24 24.23
N ARG A 73 15.22 29.62 23.68
CA ARG A 73 15.29 30.27 22.37
C ARG A 73 14.80 29.35 21.24
N LEU A 74 15.13 28.06 21.29
CA LEU A 74 14.64 27.08 20.33
C LEU A 74 13.13 26.90 20.43
N GLY A 75 12.59 26.78 21.64
CA GLY A 75 11.14 26.69 21.87
C GLY A 75 10.40 27.91 21.32
N ASP A 76 10.90 29.12 21.59
CA ASP A 76 10.30 30.36 21.10
C ASP A 76 10.36 30.48 19.57
N LEU A 77 11.48 30.08 18.95
CA LEU A 77 11.62 30.07 17.49
C LEU A 77 10.64 29.09 16.84
N LEU A 78 10.48 27.89 17.41
CA LEU A 78 9.54 26.89 16.89
C LEU A 78 8.09 27.37 17.02
N ARG A 79 7.72 27.96 18.17
CA ARG A 79 6.39 28.57 18.37
C ARG A 79 6.14 29.74 17.42
N PHE A 80 7.15 30.60 17.21
CA PHE A 80 7.08 31.71 16.26
C PHE A 80 6.85 31.23 14.82
N ARG A 81 7.35 30.05 14.47
CA ARG A 81 7.09 29.39 13.18
C ARG A 81 5.69 28.77 13.08
N GLY A 82 4.85 28.94 14.10
CA GLY A 82 3.49 28.41 14.15
C GLY A 82 3.42 26.92 14.52
N LEU A 83 4.52 26.33 14.97
CA LEU A 83 4.56 24.92 15.36
C LEU A 83 4.00 24.74 16.77
N ASN A 84 3.28 23.63 16.99
CA ASN A 84 2.78 23.26 18.30
C ASN A 84 3.91 22.64 19.14
N VAL A 85 4.39 23.37 20.14
CA VAL A 85 5.57 22.97 20.93
C VAL A 85 5.16 22.61 22.36
N VAL A 86 5.47 21.38 22.76
CA VAL A 86 5.28 20.83 24.10
C VAL A 86 6.66 20.66 24.77
N GLU A 87 6.80 21.11 26.01
CA GLU A 87 8.02 20.90 26.80
C GLU A 87 7.80 19.73 27.75
N GLU A 88 8.54 18.63 27.58
CA GLU A 88 8.40 17.40 28.36
C GLU A 88 9.75 17.01 28.97
N GLY A 89 9.89 17.03 30.30
CA GLY A 89 11.02 16.43 31.01
C GLY A 89 12.41 16.89 30.53
N GLY A 90 12.56 18.17 30.18
CA GLY A 90 13.82 18.73 29.67
C GLY A 90 14.04 18.59 28.16
N ARG A 91 13.05 18.05 27.43
CA ARG A 91 12.99 17.95 25.97
C ARG A 91 12.00 18.96 25.40
N ILE A 92 12.20 19.31 24.13
CA ILE A 92 11.25 20.09 23.34
C ILE A 92 10.65 19.14 22.33
N VAL A 93 9.32 19.07 22.28
CA VAL A 93 8.58 18.21 21.36
C VAL A 93 7.74 19.09 20.45
N VAL A 94 7.87 18.93 19.15
CA VAL A 94 6.92 19.50 18.18
C VAL A 94 5.86 18.43 17.91
N ASP A 95 4.63 18.70 18.32
CA ASP A 95 3.52 17.75 18.24
C ASP A 95 2.54 18.11 17.11
N ASP A 96 2.71 17.44 15.96
CA ASP A 96 1.85 17.57 14.78
C ASP A 96 1.46 16.16 14.26
N ILE A 97 1.27 15.95 12.96
CA ILE A 97 1.08 14.63 12.33
C ILE A 97 2.28 13.72 12.61
N ILE A 98 3.48 14.30 12.61
CA ILE A 98 4.72 13.67 13.03
C ILE A 98 5.19 14.34 14.33
N ARG A 99 5.66 13.54 15.28
CA ARG A 99 6.20 14.04 16.54
C ARG A 99 7.70 14.22 16.38
N ILE A 100 8.20 15.44 16.48
CA ILE A 100 9.65 15.71 16.43
C ILE A 100 10.14 15.95 17.85
N VAL A 101 11.06 15.12 18.32
CA VAL A 101 11.61 15.22 19.67
C VAL A 101 13.01 15.79 19.60
N LEU A 102 13.23 16.91 20.30
CA LEU A 102 14.52 17.58 20.43
C LEU A 102 15.05 17.43 21.85
N THR A 103 16.22 16.82 21.97
CA THR A 103 16.93 16.64 23.23
C THR A 103 18.16 17.55 23.25
N LEU A 104 18.28 18.37 24.28
CA LEU A 104 19.40 19.27 24.45
C LEU A 104 20.31 18.74 25.57
N ARG A 105 21.60 18.60 25.28
CA ARG A 105 22.63 18.17 26.22
C ARG A 105 23.74 19.22 26.28
N GLY A 106 24.01 19.74 27.47
CA GLY A 106 25.17 20.62 27.69
C GLY A 106 26.46 19.81 27.74
N GLU A 107 27.51 20.32 27.10
CA GLU A 107 28.88 19.81 27.24
C GLU A 107 29.68 20.66 28.23
N GLU A 108 30.75 20.09 28.79
CA GLU A 108 31.64 20.78 29.75
C GLU A 108 32.34 22.01 29.11
N SER A 109 32.43 22.06 27.79
CA SER A 109 32.97 23.18 27.01
C SER A 109 32.07 24.43 26.99
N GLY A 110 30.84 24.34 27.51
CA GLY A 110 29.84 25.41 27.41
C GLY A 110 29.01 25.39 26.12
N GLU A 111 29.29 24.45 25.22
CA GLU A 111 28.49 24.16 24.03
C GLU A 111 27.25 23.33 24.39
N THR A 112 26.18 23.46 23.60
CA THR A 112 25.00 22.61 23.69
C THR A 112 24.83 21.79 22.43
N ARG A 113 24.71 20.48 22.59
CA ARG A 113 24.33 19.55 21.53
C ARG A 113 22.83 19.37 21.52
N ILE A 114 22.24 19.52 20.35
CA ILE A 114 20.82 19.37 20.09
C ILE A 114 20.66 18.18 19.17
N PHE A 115 20.10 17.11 19.72
CA PHE A 115 19.72 15.93 18.95
C PHE A 115 18.24 16.02 18.62
N TYR A 116 17.88 15.96 17.34
CA TYR A 116 16.48 15.82 16.93
C TYR A 116 16.25 14.46 16.28
N TYR A 117 15.05 13.92 16.48
CA TYR A 117 14.57 12.75 15.76
C TYR A 117 13.05 12.79 15.60
N ALA A 118 12.54 12.18 14.53
CA ALA A 118 11.11 12.11 14.22
C ALA A 118 10.50 10.77 14.64
N GLU A 119 9.39 10.81 15.36
CA GLU A 119 8.56 9.67 15.74
C GLU A 119 7.20 9.74 15.03
N ALA A 120 6.75 8.61 14.49
CA ALA A 120 5.37 8.48 14.03
C ALA A 120 4.42 8.49 15.23
N LYS A 121 3.29 9.19 15.15
CA LYS A 121 2.23 8.99 16.14
C LYS A 121 1.70 7.56 16.05
N THR A 122 1.50 6.92 17.20
CA THR A 122 1.01 5.53 17.28
C THR A 122 -0.29 5.33 16.50
N TRP A 123 -1.19 6.32 16.51
CA TRP A 123 -2.46 6.23 15.77
C TRP A 123 -2.26 6.17 14.25
N LEU A 124 -1.21 6.79 13.70
CA LEU A 124 -0.93 6.76 12.26
C LEU A 124 -0.50 5.36 11.84
N VAL A 125 0.34 4.72 12.65
CA VAL A 125 0.75 3.32 12.45
C VAL A 125 -0.47 2.39 12.53
N VAL A 126 -1.33 2.60 13.54
CA VAL A 126 -2.56 1.82 13.70
C VAL A 126 -3.51 2.02 12.51
N ALA A 127 -3.70 3.25 12.02
CA ALA A 127 -4.54 3.55 10.87
C ALA A 127 -4.03 2.85 9.60
N ALA A 128 -2.72 2.83 9.38
CA ALA A 128 -2.11 2.12 8.26
C ALA A 128 -2.36 0.60 8.34
N ILE A 129 -2.22 0.01 9.52
CA ILE A 129 -2.51 -1.42 9.75
C ILE A 129 -3.99 -1.74 9.52
N LEU A 130 -4.89 -0.91 10.03
CA LEU A 130 -6.33 -1.10 9.85
C LEU A 130 -6.75 -1.03 8.38
N LEU A 131 -6.20 -0.07 7.62
CA LEU A 131 -6.45 0.03 6.18
C LEU A 131 -5.97 -1.21 5.43
N LEU A 132 -4.80 -1.75 5.80
CA LEU A 132 -4.30 -3.00 5.22
C LEU A 132 -5.23 -4.18 5.50
N ILE A 133 -5.70 -4.33 6.75
CA ILE A 133 -6.62 -5.42 7.14
C ILE A 133 -7.92 -5.33 6.36
N ILE A 134 -8.53 -4.13 6.29
CA ILE A 134 -9.77 -3.90 5.54
C ILE A 134 -9.58 -4.26 4.08
N HIS A 135 -8.45 -3.87 3.49
CA HIS A 135 -8.16 -4.17 2.09
C HIS A 135 -8.01 -5.67 1.81
N VAL A 136 -7.29 -6.39 2.68
CA VAL A 136 -7.15 -7.86 2.56
C VAL A 136 -8.52 -8.53 2.70
N ALA A 137 -9.35 -8.10 3.66
CA ALA A 137 -10.69 -8.65 3.86
C ALA A 137 -11.60 -8.41 2.64
N LEU A 138 -11.59 -7.21 2.08
CA LEU A 138 -12.33 -6.88 0.85
C LEU A 138 -11.87 -7.73 -0.34
N SER A 139 -10.55 -7.92 -0.48
CA SER A 139 -9.96 -8.74 -1.55
C SER A 139 -10.40 -10.20 -1.45
N LEU A 140 -10.39 -10.77 -0.24
CA LEU A 140 -10.87 -12.13 0.01
C LEU A 140 -12.36 -12.26 -0.25
N ALA A 141 -13.17 -11.26 0.12
CA ALA A 141 -14.60 -11.26 -0.14
C ALA A 141 -14.90 -11.25 -1.65
N VAL A 142 -14.21 -10.40 -2.42
CA VAL A 142 -14.34 -10.37 -3.89
C VAL A 142 -13.93 -11.71 -4.50
N GLY A 143 -12.79 -12.27 -4.06
CA GLY A 143 -12.33 -13.58 -4.51
C GLY A 143 -13.33 -14.70 -4.21
N LEU A 144 -13.94 -14.70 -3.03
CA LEU A 144 -14.97 -15.67 -2.64
C LEU A 144 -16.23 -15.54 -3.52
N ILE A 145 -16.73 -14.33 -3.75
CA ILE A 145 -17.90 -14.09 -4.61
C ILE A 145 -17.62 -14.57 -6.04
N ALA A 146 -16.45 -14.26 -6.58
CA ALA A 146 -16.04 -14.71 -7.90
C ALA A 146 -15.96 -16.24 -7.99
N TYR A 147 -15.39 -16.88 -6.96
CA TYR A 147 -15.33 -18.34 -6.87
C TYR A 147 -16.71 -18.99 -6.84
N LEU A 148 -17.63 -18.48 -6.01
CA LEU A 148 -18.99 -19.00 -5.91
C LEU A 148 -19.73 -18.88 -7.25
N LYS A 149 -19.62 -17.74 -7.93
CA LYS A 149 -20.19 -17.54 -9.26
C LYS A 149 -19.60 -18.49 -10.30
N TYR A 150 -18.29 -18.72 -10.24
CA TYR A 150 -17.63 -19.70 -11.11
C TYR A 150 -18.11 -21.12 -10.83
N ASP A 151 -18.25 -21.52 -9.56
CA ASP A 151 -18.70 -22.86 -9.19
C ASP A 151 -20.16 -23.12 -9.62
N ASP A 152 -21.04 -22.13 -9.45
CA ASP A 152 -22.42 -22.19 -9.95
C ASP A 152 -22.45 -22.35 -11.48
N ALA A 153 -21.69 -21.53 -12.21
CA ALA A 153 -21.58 -21.63 -13.66
C ALA A 153 -21.03 -22.99 -14.09
N ARG A 154 -20.00 -23.50 -13.41
CA ARG A 154 -19.40 -24.82 -13.68
C ARG A 154 -20.39 -25.95 -13.46
N LYS A 155 -21.18 -25.89 -12.39
CA LYS A 155 -22.24 -26.87 -12.09
C LYS A 155 -23.32 -26.84 -13.17
N ALA A 156 -23.77 -25.64 -13.56
CA ALA A 156 -24.76 -25.47 -14.63
C ALA A 156 -24.27 -26.04 -15.97
N VAL A 157 -23.03 -25.75 -16.35
CA VAL A 157 -22.41 -26.31 -17.58
C VAL A 157 -22.33 -27.83 -17.50
N ARG A 158 -21.91 -28.40 -16.37
CA ARG A 158 -21.85 -29.86 -16.18
C ARG A 158 -23.23 -30.51 -16.30
N ALA A 159 -24.26 -29.90 -15.71
CA ALA A 159 -25.63 -30.39 -15.81
C ALA A 159 -26.11 -30.40 -17.27
N ALA A 160 -25.92 -29.29 -17.99
CA ALA A 160 -26.29 -29.18 -19.41
C ALA A 160 -25.54 -30.20 -20.30
N LEU A 161 -24.24 -30.39 -20.08
CA LEU A 161 -23.44 -31.39 -20.80
C LEU A 161 -23.92 -32.83 -20.52
N SER A 162 -24.34 -33.11 -19.29
CA SER A 162 -24.92 -34.41 -18.92
C SER A 162 -26.26 -34.66 -19.61
N GLU A 163 -27.12 -33.65 -19.71
CA GLU A 163 -28.40 -33.76 -20.44
C GLU A 163 -28.19 -34.01 -21.93
N LEU A 164 -27.13 -33.45 -22.52
CA LEU A 164 -26.75 -33.67 -23.92
C LEU A 164 -26.11 -35.04 -24.18
N GLY A 165 -25.97 -35.90 -23.17
CA GLY A 165 -25.38 -37.24 -23.31
C GLY A 165 -23.89 -37.22 -23.68
N THR A 166 -23.20 -36.11 -23.44
CA THR A 166 -21.80 -35.96 -23.82
C THR A 166 -20.90 -36.84 -22.94
N ARG A 167 -19.90 -37.48 -23.55
CA ARG A 167 -18.84 -38.20 -22.83
C ARG A 167 -17.62 -37.30 -22.71
N GLN A 168 -17.07 -37.24 -21.50
CA GLN A 168 -15.83 -36.53 -21.23
C GLN A 168 -14.67 -37.22 -21.96
N VAL A 169 -14.06 -36.51 -22.90
CA VAL A 169 -12.83 -36.95 -23.58
C VAL A 169 -11.67 -36.24 -22.88
N TYR A 170 -10.79 -37.02 -22.26
CA TYR A 170 -9.56 -36.50 -21.65
C TYR A 170 -8.52 -36.20 -22.71
#